data_AF-A0A1B6F397-F1
#
_entry.id   AF-A0A1B6F397-F1
#
_cell.length_a   1.000
_cell.length_b   1.000
_cell.length_c   1.000
_cell.angle_alpha   90.00
_cell.angle_beta   90.00
_cell.angle_gamma   90.00
#
_symmetry.space_group_name_H-M   'P 1'
#
loop_
_entity.id
_entity.type
_entity.pdbx_description
1 polymer ?
#
loop_
_entity_poly.entity_id
_entity_poly.type
_entity_poly.pdbx_seq_one_letter_code
_entity_poly.pdbx_strand_id
1 'polypeptide(L)'
;SNDPDLGTHMLDIKNKICRDCELIALLEDDNSMELLVHNKIISLNLPIKEVFRKVWLAEDGDIDTMRVVYRMRGLMGDATEEFIETLNSSGQNEDDPESVYSLANVIDEFNGLEVMLGRLKHIDNVQRARTLLQVLLKLFDLCIKVERNRNSLCDPSKETVAIFLKVLKMFLI
;
A
#
# COMPACT_ATOMS: atom_id res chain seq x y z
N SER A 1 7.81 -11.34 -9.61
CA SER A 1 8.78 -12.34 -10.09
C SER A 1 8.11 -13.69 -10.27
N ASN A 2 8.35 -14.36 -11.41
CA ASN A 2 7.72 -15.62 -11.82
C ASN A 2 8.64 -16.83 -11.57
N ASP A 3 9.44 -16.76 -10.51
CA ASP A 3 10.41 -17.79 -10.19
C ASP A 3 9.71 -18.95 -9.47
N PRO A 4 9.62 -20.15 -10.09
CA PRO A 4 8.85 -21.27 -9.56
C PRO A 4 9.38 -21.77 -8.20
N ASP A 5 10.65 -21.51 -7.89
CA ASP A 5 11.28 -21.90 -6.64
C ASP A 5 11.02 -20.93 -5.48
N LEU A 6 10.44 -19.75 -5.75
CA LEU A 6 10.18 -18.75 -4.70
C LEU A 6 8.90 -19.04 -3.90
N GLY A 7 8.13 -20.05 -4.29
CA GLY A 7 6.97 -20.54 -3.55
C GLY A 7 6.01 -19.45 -3.04
N THR A 8 5.42 -19.67 -1.88
CA THR A 8 4.44 -18.75 -1.27
C THR A 8 4.76 -18.36 0.16
N HIS A 9 5.64 -19.12 0.84
CA HIS A 9 5.99 -18.94 2.24
C HIS A 9 7.45 -18.53 2.41
N MET A 10 7.77 -17.93 3.55
CA MET A 10 9.15 -17.55 3.89
C MET A 10 10.10 -18.77 3.94
N LEU A 11 9.57 -19.97 4.22
CA LEU A 11 10.28 -21.23 4.10
C LEU A 11 10.81 -21.48 2.68
N ASP A 12 10.05 -21.11 1.65
CA ASP A 12 10.48 -21.27 0.26
C ASP A 12 11.67 -20.34 -0.06
N ILE A 13 11.66 -19.13 0.49
CA ILE A 13 12.80 -18.20 0.41
C ILE A 13 14.03 -18.81 1.11
N LYS A 14 13.86 -19.36 2.33
CA LYS A 14 14.96 -20.04 3.04
C LYS A 14 15.53 -21.17 2.18
N ASN A 15 14.66 -22.07 1.71
CA ASN A 15 15.06 -23.22 0.89
C ASN A 15 15.77 -22.81 -0.40
N LYS A 16 15.31 -21.73 -1.03
CA LYS A 16 15.97 -21.16 -2.19
C LYS A 16 17.38 -20.67 -1.85
N ILE A 17 17.54 -19.85 -0.80
CA ILE A 17 18.87 -19.39 -0.35
C ILE A 17 19.78 -20.59 -0.03
N CYS A 18 19.25 -21.62 0.63
CA CYS A 18 20.03 -22.82 0.93
C CYS A 18 20.48 -23.57 -0.33
N ARG A 19 19.66 -23.65 -1.39
CA ARG A 19 20.06 -24.27 -2.66
C ARG A 19 21.06 -23.39 -3.42
N ASP A 20 20.78 -22.10 -3.52
CA ASP A 20 21.59 -21.14 -4.28
C ASP A 20 22.99 -20.94 -3.65
N CYS A 21 23.11 -21.09 -2.32
CA CYS A 21 24.37 -20.96 -1.58
C CYS A 21 24.99 -22.31 -1.16
N GLU A 22 24.51 -23.44 -1.70
CA GLU A 22 25.00 -24.80 -1.39
C GLU A 22 24.95 -25.18 0.11
N LEU A 23 24.06 -24.56 0.89
CA LEU A 23 23.84 -24.82 2.32
C LEU A 23 22.88 -26.01 2.55
N ILE A 24 23.17 -27.14 1.90
CA ILE A 24 22.27 -28.31 1.84
C ILE A 24 21.95 -28.86 3.24
N ALA A 25 22.91 -28.83 4.16
CA ALA A 25 22.74 -29.31 5.54
C ALA A 25 21.67 -28.53 6.33
N LEU A 26 21.30 -27.32 5.88
CA LEU A 26 20.30 -26.47 6.53
C LEU A 26 18.90 -26.64 5.95
N LEU A 27 18.75 -27.35 4.83
CA LEU A 27 17.44 -27.60 4.22
C LEU A 27 16.54 -28.43 5.14
N GLU A 28 17.12 -29.34 5.92
CA GLU A 28 16.38 -30.25 6.81
C GLU A 28 16.17 -29.66 8.22
N ASP A 29 16.92 -28.62 8.60
CA ASP A 29 16.82 -27.98 9.92
C ASP A 29 16.38 -26.50 9.81
N ASP A 30 15.09 -26.27 10.07
CA ASP A 30 14.46 -24.95 10.11
C ASP A 30 14.87 -24.08 11.30
N ASN A 31 15.53 -24.65 12.32
CA ASN A 31 16.02 -23.88 13.45
C ASN A 31 17.44 -23.35 13.25
N SER A 32 18.17 -23.87 12.28
CA SER A 32 19.58 -23.52 12.03
C SER A 32 19.77 -22.14 11.39
N MET A 33 18.76 -21.66 10.68
CA MET A 33 18.81 -20.45 9.87
C MET A 33 17.52 -19.65 10.03
N GLU A 34 17.66 -18.35 10.25
CA GLU A 34 16.54 -17.44 10.40
C GLU A 34 16.60 -16.32 9.36
N LEU A 35 15.41 -15.85 8.97
CA LEU A 35 15.24 -14.76 8.02
C LEU A 35 14.77 -13.51 8.74
N LEU A 36 15.38 -12.39 8.38
CA LEU A 36 15.07 -11.07 8.91
C LEU A 36 14.54 -10.18 7.79
N VAL A 37 13.47 -9.44 8.09
CA VAL A 37 12.92 -8.38 7.25
C VAL A 37 12.78 -7.15 8.14
N HIS A 38 13.38 -6.03 7.72
CA HIS A 38 13.41 -4.79 8.50
C HIS A 38 13.88 -5.01 9.97
N ASN A 39 14.97 -5.77 10.15
CA ASN A 39 15.53 -6.11 11.46
C ASN A 39 14.59 -6.88 12.40
N LYS A 40 13.51 -7.47 11.90
CA LYS A 40 12.61 -8.37 12.64
C LYS A 40 12.76 -9.79 12.12
N ILE A 41 12.83 -10.76 13.01
CA ILE A 41 12.93 -12.19 12.65
C ILE A 41 11.55 -12.66 12.23
N ILE A 42 11.45 -13.29 11.06
CA ILE A 42 10.18 -13.70 10.46
C ILE A 42 10.04 -15.21 10.54
N SER A 43 8.89 -15.67 11.05
CA SER A 43 8.55 -17.10 11.02
C SER A 43 8.48 -17.62 9.58
N LEU A 44 9.11 -18.77 9.36
CA LEU A 44 9.18 -19.43 8.05
C LEU A 44 7.80 -19.88 7.53
N ASN A 45 6.84 -20.05 8.45
CA ASN A 45 5.46 -20.42 8.15
C ASN A 45 4.61 -19.25 7.63
N LEU A 46 5.15 -18.03 7.59
CA LEU A 46 4.39 -16.86 7.14
C LEU A 46 4.38 -16.75 5.60
N PRO A 47 3.26 -16.33 5.00
CA PRO A 47 3.21 -16.05 3.56
C PRO A 47 4.06 -14.84 3.18
N ILE A 48 4.84 -14.95 2.10
CA ILE A 48 5.73 -13.88 1.61
C ILE A 48 4.94 -12.59 1.35
N LYS A 49 3.75 -12.70 0.75
CA LYS A 49 2.87 -11.56 0.44
C LYS A 49 2.45 -10.80 1.70
N GLU A 50 2.16 -11.52 2.77
CA GLU A 50 1.73 -10.92 4.03
C GLU A 50 2.90 -10.24 4.75
N VAL A 51 4.09 -10.86 4.72
CA VAL A 51 5.33 -10.26 5.25
C VAL A 51 5.69 -8.99 4.49
N PHE A 52 5.61 -9.01 3.15
CA PHE A 52 5.82 -7.83 2.31
C PHE A 52 4.88 -6.68 2.69
N ARG A 53 3.57 -6.98 2.80
CA ARG A 53 2.57 -5.94 3.08
C ARG A 53 2.64 -5.42 4.51
N LYS A 54 2.79 -6.29 5.51
CA LYS A 54 2.61 -5.94 6.93
C LYS A 54 3.91 -5.63 7.66
N VAL A 55 5.04 -6.13 7.18
CA VAL A 55 6.35 -5.91 7.82
C VAL A 55 7.18 -4.95 6.99
N TRP A 56 7.25 -5.15 5.67
CA TRP A 56 8.09 -4.31 4.82
C TRP A 56 7.45 -2.96 4.49
N LEU A 57 6.24 -2.93 3.93
CA LEU A 57 5.57 -1.66 3.59
C LEU A 57 5.14 -0.85 4.82
N ALA A 58 4.90 -1.50 5.97
CA ALA A 58 4.51 -0.81 7.20
C ALA A 58 5.65 0.01 7.82
N GLU A 59 6.91 -0.33 7.51
CA GLU A 59 8.12 0.32 8.05
C GLU A 59 8.82 1.15 6.95
N ASP A 60 8.04 1.81 6.08
CA ASP A 60 8.52 2.66 4.97
C ASP A 60 9.47 1.95 3.98
N GLY A 61 9.29 0.63 3.78
CA GLY A 61 10.03 -0.14 2.79
C GLY A 61 9.71 0.26 1.34
N ASP A 62 10.65 -0.02 0.43
CA ASP A 62 10.47 0.24 -1.01
C ASP A 62 9.29 -0.57 -1.58
N ILE A 63 8.52 0.06 -2.46
CA ILE A 63 7.29 -0.49 -3.04
C ILE A 63 7.59 -1.62 -4.03
N ASP A 64 8.79 -1.63 -4.64
CA ASP A 64 9.13 -2.59 -5.69
C ASP A 64 9.99 -3.76 -5.20
N THR A 65 10.75 -3.59 -4.10
CA THR A 65 11.68 -4.63 -3.63
C THR A 65 11.69 -4.76 -2.11
N MET A 66 11.63 -5.99 -1.60
CA MET A 66 11.79 -6.31 -0.17
C MET A 66 13.15 -6.94 0.08
N ARG A 67 13.91 -6.35 0.99
CA ARG A 67 15.21 -6.89 1.41
C ARG A 67 15.01 -7.93 2.51
N VAL A 68 15.46 -9.15 2.24
CA VAL A 68 15.53 -10.24 3.22
C VAL A 68 17.00 -10.47 3.58
N VAL A 69 17.29 -10.54 4.88
CA VAL A 69 18.62 -10.87 5.42
C VAL A 69 18.54 -12.23 6.09
N TYR A 70 19.51 -13.12 5.86
CA TYR A 70 19.56 -14.40 6.55
C TYR A 70 20.73 -14.44 7.55
N ARG A 71 20.57 -15.20 8.64
CA ARG A 71 21.67 -15.50 9.55
C ARG A 71 21.56 -16.91 10.13
N MET A 72 22.70 -17.41 10.60
CA MET A 72 22.80 -18.70 11.28
C MET A 72 22.55 -18.55 12.77
N ARG A 73 21.62 -19.32 13.32
CA ARG A 73 21.27 -19.25 14.75
C ARG A 73 22.46 -19.73 15.60
N GLY A 74 22.74 -19.03 16.71
CA GLY A 74 23.77 -19.41 17.68
C GLY A 74 25.22 -19.05 17.30
N LEU A 75 25.47 -18.55 16.09
CA LEU A 75 26.79 -18.05 15.67
C LEU A 75 26.95 -16.53 15.84
N MET A 76 25.85 -15.77 15.94
CA MET A 76 25.86 -14.30 15.93
C MET A 76 25.33 -13.64 17.22
N GLY A 77 25.45 -14.33 18.36
CA GLY A 77 24.98 -13.85 19.67
C GLY A 77 23.51 -14.15 19.94
N ASP A 78 23.01 -13.71 21.10
CA ASP A 78 21.60 -13.87 21.47
C ASP A 78 20.71 -12.97 20.60
N ALA A 79 19.65 -13.56 20.05
CA ALA A 79 18.67 -12.85 19.23
C ALA A 79 17.87 -11.86 20.10
N THR A 80 18.24 -10.58 20.04
CA THR A 80 17.49 -9.50 20.72
C THR A 80 16.42 -8.87 19.82
N GLU A 81 16.34 -9.28 18.56
CA GLU A 81 15.35 -8.78 17.62
C GLU A 81 13.95 -9.32 17.90
N GLU A 82 12.95 -8.55 17.50
CA GLU A 82 11.54 -8.93 17.60
C GLU A 82 11.26 -10.15 16.70
N PHE A 83 10.65 -11.19 17.26
CA PHE A 83 10.24 -12.39 16.53
C PHE A 83 8.76 -12.32 16.15
N ILE A 84 8.49 -12.31 14.85
CA ILE A 84 7.13 -12.29 14.29
C ILE A 84 6.72 -13.73 13.97
N GLU A 85 6.03 -14.37 14.91
CA GLU A 85 5.47 -15.72 14.74
C GLU A 85 4.12 -15.70 14.02
N THR A 86 3.27 -14.76 14.41
CA THR A 86 1.96 -14.51 13.83
C THR A 86 1.88 -13.08 13.35
N LEU A 87 1.55 -12.92 12.07
CA LEU A 87 1.08 -11.64 11.57
C LEU A 87 -0.36 -11.51 12.07
N ASN A 88 -0.53 -11.02 13.30
CA ASN A 88 -1.85 -10.78 13.88
C ASN A 88 -2.78 -10.23 12.81
N SER A 89 -3.97 -10.81 12.74
CA SER A 89 -5.02 -10.54 11.76
C SER A 89 -5.57 -9.10 11.85
N SER A 90 -4.82 -8.15 12.39
CA SER A 90 -5.05 -6.71 12.33
C SER A 90 -5.09 -6.16 10.89
N GLY A 91 -4.89 -7.02 9.88
CA GLY A 91 -5.08 -6.70 8.46
C GLY A 91 -6.09 -7.60 7.75
N GLN A 92 -6.96 -8.31 8.50
CA GLN A 92 -8.24 -8.84 8.00
C GLN A 92 -9.41 -7.89 8.30
N ASN A 93 -9.11 -6.61 8.55
CA ASN A 93 -9.95 -5.63 7.90
C ASN A 93 -9.24 -5.33 6.57
N GLU A 94 -9.81 -5.78 5.45
CA GLU A 94 -10.06 -4.76 4.44
C GLU A 94 -10.93 -3.76 5.21
N ASP A 95 -10.29 -2.79 5.90
CA ASP A 95 -11.03 -1.71 6.51
C ASP A 95 -11.84 -1.19 5.34
N ASP A 96 -13.16 -1.30 5.46
CA ASP A 96 -14.10 -0.82 4.47
C ASP A 96 -13.53 0.51 3.97
N PRO A 97 -13.27 0.71 2.66
CA PRO A 97 -12.66 1.94 2.18
C PRO A 97 -13.36 3.17 2.78
N GLU A 98 -14.65 3.08 3.07
CA GLU A 98 -15.37 4.11 3.81
C GLU A 98 -14.90 4.36 5.26
N SER A 99 -14.49 3.33 6.00
CA SER A 99 -13.86 3.43 7.32
C SER A 99 -12.49 4.11 7.25
N VAL A 100 -11.62 3.68 6.31
CA VAL A 100 -10.27 4.26 6.12
C VAL A 100 -10.36 5.73 5.70
N TYR A 101 -11.27 6.03 4.77
CA TYR A 101 -11.46 7.37 4.24
C TYR A 101 -12.56 8.15 4.96
N SER A 102 -12.97 7.73 6.15
CA SER A 102 -14.06 8.36 6.92
C SER A 102 -13.85 9.86 7.14
N LEU A 103 -12.59 10.30 7.29
CA LEU A 103 -12.22 11.72 7.39
C LEU A 103 -12.59 12.53 6.13
N ALA A 104 -12.66 11.92 4.96
CA ALA A 104 -13.09 12.60 3.74
C ALA A 104 -14.57 13.02 3.77
N ASN A 105 -15.40 12.48 4.68
CA ASN A 105 -16.76 12.99 4.91
C ASN A 105 -16.77 14.47 5.31
N VAL A 106 -15.74 14.93 6.02
CA VAL A 106 -15.59 16.33 6.45
C VAL A 106 -15.56 17.28 5.24
N ILE A 107 -15.14 16.81 4.06
CA ILE A 107 -15.11 17.63 2.85
C ILE A 107 -16.52 17.99 2.38
N ASP A 108 -17.48 17.06 2.45
CA ASP A 108 -18.88 17.37 2.13
C ASP A 108 -19.56 18.17 3.26
N GLU A 109 -19.25 17.86 4.52
CA GLU A 109 -19.85 18.53 5.69
C GLU A 109 -19.57 20.03 5.76
N PHE A 110 -18.43 20.48 5.25
CA PHE A 110 -18.02 21.90 5.25
C PHE A 110 -18.03 22.55 3.86
N ASN A 111 -18.85 22.03 2.93
CA ASN A 111 -18.97 22.53 1.56
C ASN A 111 -17.65 22.57 0.77
N GLY A 112 -16.70 21.70 1.14
CA GLY A 112 -15.40 21.58 0.48
C GLY A 112 -15.53 21.09 -0.96
N LEU A 113 -16.50 20.20 -1.24
CA LEU A 113 -16.77 19.73 -2.60
C LEU A 113 -17.19 20.86 -3.53
N GLU A 114 -18.07 21.77 -3.09
CA GLU A 114 -18.50 22.93 -3.87
C GLU A 114 -17.37 23.92 -4.09
N VAL A 115 -16.50 24.12 -3.09
CA VAL A 115 -15.31 24.96 -3.25
C VAL A 115 -14.36 24.36 -4.29
N MET A 116 -14.12 23.04 -4.23
CA MET A 116 -13.27 22.33 -5.18
C MET A 116 -13.84 22.40 -6.60
N LEU A 117 -15.13 22.15 -6.78
CA LEU A 117 -15.85 22.28 -8.06
C LEU A 117 -15.84 23.73 -8.55
N GLY A 118 -16.02 24.69 -7.66
CA GLY A 118 -15.91 26.12 -7.95
C GLY A 118 -14.53 26.47 -8.47
N ARG A 119 -13.45 26.00 -7.83
CA ARG A 119 -12.08 26.22 -8.31
C ARG A 119 -11.85 25.58 -9.67
N LEU A 120 -12.37 24.36 -9.87
CA LEU A 120 -12.27 23.63 -11.13
C LEU A 120 -13.01 24.36 -12.28
N LYS A 121 -14.20 24.93 -12.01
CA LYS A 121 -15.02 25.69 -12.98
C LYS A 121 -14.32 26.94 -13.52
N HIS A 122 -13.53 27.61 -12.69
CA HIS A 122 -12.81 28.85 -13.03
C HIS A 122 -11.40 28.60 -13.60
N ILE A 123 -11.04 27.34 -13.90
CA ILE A 123 -9.82 27.07 -14.64
C ILE A 123 -10.06 27.45 -16.10
N ASP A 124 -9.32 28.44 -16.58
CA ASP A 124 -9.35 28.87 -17.98
C ASP A 124 -8.06 28.52 -18.75
N ASN A 125 -6.97 28.23 -18.02
CA ASN A 125 -5.70 27.81 -18.61
C ASN A 125 -5.11 26.61 -17.86
N VAL A 126 -5.19 25.46 -18.51
CA VAL A 126 -4.74 24.17 -17.97
C VAL A 126 -3.24 24.13 -17.70
N GLN A 127 -2.41 24.75 -18.55
CA GLN A 127 -0.95 24.74 -18.39
C GLN A 127 -0.52 25.49 -17.14
N ARG A 128 -1.16 26.63 -16.85
CA ARG A 128 -0.89 27.41 -15.63
C ARG A 128 -1.51 26.76 -14.38
N ALA A 129 -2.66 26.12 -14.52
CA ALA A 129 -3.38 25.50 -13.41
C ALA A 129 -2.97 24.04 -13.12
N ARG A 130 -1.92 23.51 -13.77
CA ARG A 130 -1.54 22.08 -13.71
C ARG A 130 -1.37 21.56 -12.29
N THR A 131 -0.65 22.28 -11.44
CA THR A 131 -0.41 21.88 -10.03
C THR A 131 -1.70 21.87 -9.22
N LEU A 132 -2.54 22.90 -9.37
CA LEU A 132 -3.84 22.97 -8.71
C LEU A 132 -4.74 21.81 -9.15
N LEU A 133 -4.78 21.54 -10.45
CA LEU A 133 -5.57 20.45 -11.01
C LEU A 133 -5.11 19.08 -10.46
N GLN A 134 -3.79 18.84 -10.37
CA GLN A 134 -3.27 17.61 -9.78
C GLN A 134 -3.71 17.43 -8.32
N VAL A 135 -3.68 18.49 -7.51
CA VAL A 135 -4.12 18.43 -6.11
C VAL A 135 -5.63 18.23 -6.03
N LEU A 136 -6.41 18.95 -6.83
CA LEU A 136 -7.87 18.80 -6.88
C LEU A 136 -8.26 17.38 -7.28
N LEU A 137 -7.63 16.80 -8.32
CA LEU A 137 -7.90 15.43 -8.75
C LEU A 137 -7.54 14.40 -7.68
N LYS A 138 -6.43 14.57 -6.95
CA LYS A 138 -6.09 13.72 -5.80
C LYS A 138 -7.14 13.82 -4.70
N LEU A 139 -7.61 15.02 -4.38
CA LEU A 139 -8.66 15.20 -3.38
C LEU A 139 -9.99 14.58 -3.84
N PHE A 140 -10.37 14.74 -5.10
CA PHE A 140 -11.56 14.07 -5.64
C PHE A 140 -11.43 12.55 -5.62
N ASP A 141 -10.24 12.00 -5.90
CA ASP A 141 -9.98 10.56 -5.81
C ASP A 141 -10.18 10.01 -4.38
N LEU A 142 -9.81 10.79 -3.37
CA LEU A 142 -10.14 10.46 -1.97
C LEU A 142 -11.63 10.59 -1.68
N CYS A 143 -12.29 11.64 -2.20
CA CYS A 143 -13.71 11.88 -1.96
C CYS A 143 -14.58 10.74 -2.50
N ILE A 144 -14.29 10.21 -3.69
CA ILE A 144 -15.11 9.14 -4.30
C ILE A 144 -15.03 7.79 -3.55
N LYS A 145 -14.07 7.62 -2.63
CA LYS A 145 -13.97 6.42 -1.79
C LYS A 145 -15.09 6.31 -0.76
N VAL A 146 -15.77 7.41 -0.44
CA VAL A 146 -16.82 7.50 0.58
C VAL A 146 -18.21 7.67 -0.05
N GLU A 147 -19.24 6.98 0.45
CA GLU A 147 -20.57 6.96 -0.17
C GLU A 147 -21.24 8.33 -0.16
N ARG A 148 -21.17 9.02 0.98
CA ARG A 148 -21.74 10.35 1.14
C ARG A 148 -21.25 11.34 0.08
N ASN A 149 -19.94 11.37 -0.14
CA ASN A 149 -19.30 12.25 -1.12
C ASN A 149 -19.67 11.85 -2.55
N ARG A 150 -19.78 10.54 -2.86
CA ARG A 150 -20.28 10.07 -4.17
C ARG A 150 -21.70 10.56 -4.42
N ASN A 151 -22.59 10.40 -3.45
CA ASN A 151 -23.98 10.86 -3.55
C ASN A 151 -24.05 12.38 -3.73
N SER A 152 -23.24 13.13 -3.00
CA SER A 152 -23.15 14.58 -3.13
C SER A 152 -22.61 15.03 -4.50
N LEU A 153 -21.62 14.34 -5.06
CA LEU A 153 -21.07 14.62 -6.39
C LEU A 153 -22.03 14.25 -7.53
N CYS A 154 -22.87 13.23 -7.33
CA CYS A 154 -23.91 12.80 -8.27
C CYS A 154 -25.15 13.70 -8.23
N ASP A 155 -25.25 14.63 -7.28
CA ASP A 155 -26.34 15.60 -7.18
C ASP A 155 -26.35 16.51 -8.43
N PRO A 156 -27.46 16.52 -9.20
CA PRO A 156 -27.59 17.36 -10.38
C PRO A 156 -27.38 18.86 -10.11
N SER A 157 -27.66 19.33 -8.89
CA SER A 157 -27.51 20.73 -8.51
C SER A 157 -26.06 21.23 -8.52
N LYS A 158 -25.08 20.33 -8.38
CA LYS A 158 -23.64 20.68 -8.32
C LYS A 158 -22.97 20.73 -9.69
N GLU A 159 -23.66 20.34 -10.76
CA GLU A 159 -23.17 20.34 -12.14
C GLU A 159 -21.81 19.63 -12.32
N THR A 160 -21.46 18.69 -11.44
CA THR A 160 -20.14 18.04 -11.37
C THR A 160 -19.67 17.56 -12.74
N VAL A 161 -20.50 16.78 -13.44
CA VAL A 161 -20.18 16.21 -14.75
C VAL A 161 -19.90 17.29 -15.78
N ALA A 162 -20.69 18.38 -15.80
CA ALA A 162 -20.49 19.47 -16.75
C ALA A 162 -19.16 20.21 -16.51
N ILE A 163 -18.77 20.40 -15.25
CA ILE A 163 -17.50 21.04 -14.88
C ILE A 163 -16.32 20.16 -15.31
N PHE A 164 -16.36 18.87 -15.00
CA PHE A 164 -15.30 17.94 -15.40
C PHE A 164 -15.17 17.82 -16.92
N LEU A 165 -16.29 17.76 -17.65
CA LEU A 165 -16.28 17.75 -19.12
C LEU A 165 -15.73 19.05 -19.71
N LYS A 166 -16.05 20.22 -19.13
CA LYS A 166 -15.44 21.50 -19.53
C LYS A 166 -13.91 21.43 -19.42
N VAL A 167 -13.40 20.93 -18.30
CA VAL A 167 -11.95 20.81 -18.09
C VAL A 167 -11.32 19.82 -19.04
N LEU A 168 -11.93 18.65 -19.23
CA LEU A 168 -11.44 17.63 -20.14
C LEU A 168 -11.42 18.11 -21.60
N LYS A 169 -12.42 18.89 -22.02
CA LYS A 169 -12.44 19.52 -23.35
C LYS A 169 -11.24 20.46 -23.57
N MET A 170 -10.79 21.17 -22.54
CA MET A 170 -9.59 22.03 -22.65
C MET A 170 -8.27 21.26 -22.80
N PHE A 171 -8.26 19.95 -22.54
CA PHE A 171 -7.10 19.09 -22.83
C PHE A 171 -7.12 18.48 -24.23
N LEU A 172 -8.30 18.38 -24.85
CA LEU A 172 -8.50 17.74 -26.15
C LEU A 172 -8.38 18.71 -27.34
N ILE A 173 -8.35 20.02 -27.07
CA ILE A 173 -8.19 21.11 -28.05
C ILE A 173 -6.77 21.65 -27.92
#